data_AF-A0AAU0S323-F1
#
_entry.id   AF-A0AAU0S323-F1
#
_cell.length_a   1.000
_cell.length_b   1.000
_cell.length_c   1.000
_cell.angle_alpha   90.00
_cell.angle_beta   90.00
_cell.angle_gamma   90.00
#
_symmetry.space_group_name_H-M   'P 1'
#
loop_
_entity.id
_entity.type
_entity.pdbx_description
1 polymer ?
#
loop_
_entity_poly.entity_id
_entity_poly.type
_entity_poly.pdbx_seq_one_letter_code
_entity_poly.pdbx_strand_id
1 'polypeptide(L)'
;MKECNNSAIWGSYGDNHRGICLRYRVLGDAPSMTMEMNKPDGRGYNGISHSFQNMSFKEVFYDREFSEMDFFRFLGNVSNEALSGFWYSDAQGNLSSKSEWLRSHSNELWMEHHKNVDFALTSKLPQWGSEKEYRLVLSSYLDISDEKHRILKYRFTSLDGLIFGIKTPLEDKLKCIRIIRAHCEREDIQSFNFYQAYYDPQTKSIEHGLLPITLYEADPESEEPSDREVF
;
A
#
# COMPACT_ATOMS: atom_id res chain seq x y z
N MET A 1 -0.48 6.06 -5.23
CA MET A 1 -1.18 6.81 -6.29
C MET A 1 -0.72 8.24 -6.22
N LYS A 2 -0.40 8.87 -7.36
CA LYS A 2 0.16 10.23 -7.41
C LYS A 2 -0.89 11.32 -7.17
N GLU A 3 -2.11 11.13 -7.67
CA GLU A 3 -3.20 12.10 -7.65
C GLU A 3 -4.53 11.39 -7.42
N CYS A 4 -5.48 12.05 -6.75
CA CYS A 4 -6.81 11.50 -6.49
C CYS A 4 -7.94 12.33 -7.13
N ASN A 5 -7.65 13.07 -8.20
CA ASN A 5 -8.59 13.99 -8.85
C ASN A 5 -9.48 13.35 -9.93
N ASN A 6 -9.21 12.10 -10.28
CA ASN A 6 -9.95 11.42 -11.35
C ASN A 6 -11.28 10.86 -10.85
N SER A 7 -12.38 11.36 -11.42
CA SER A 7 -13.74 10.92 -11.09
C SER A 7 -13.96 9.42 -11.33
N ALA A 8 -13.40 8.85 -12.40
CA ALA A 8 -13.56 7.43 -12.70
C ALA A 8 -12.94 6.53 -11.62
N ILE A 9 -11.84 6.96 -11.00
CA ILE A 9 -11.17 6.24 -9.90
C ILE A 9 -12.04 6.23 -8.64
N TRP A 10 -12.65 7.36 -8.30
CA TRP A 10 -13.62 7.42 -7.20
C TRP A 10 -14.89 6.62 -7.51
N GLY A 11 -15.29 6.54 -8.78
CA GLY A 11 -16.39 5.72 -9.25
C GLY A 11 -16.11 4.22 -9.08
N SER A 12 -14.94 3.75 -9.50
CA SER A 12 -14.57 2.33 -9.53
C SER A 12 -14.03 1.80 -8.19
N TYR A 13 -13.02 2.48 -7.63
CA TYR A 13 -12.35 2.04 -6.39
C TYR A 13 -12.95 2.68 -5.15
N GLY A 14 -13.54 3.87 -5.30
CA GLY A 14 -14.15 4.62 -4.21
C GLY A 14 -15.62 4.28 -3.97
N ASP A 15 -16.09 3.06 -4.25
CA ASP A 15 -17.49 2.62 -4.07
C ASP A 15 -18.51 3.66 -4.57
N ASN A 16 -18.41 4.05 -5.85
CA ASN A 16 -19.24 5.10 -6.44
C ASN A 16 -19.22 6.42 -5.64
N HIS A 17 -18.01 6.88 -5.29
CA HIS A 17 -17.73 8.06 -4.46
C HIS A 17 -18.14 7.97 -2.99
N ARG A 18 -18.47 6.79 -2.45
CA ARG A 18 -18.74 6.58 -1.02
C ARG A 18 -17.51 6.23 -0.19
N GLY A 19 -16.47 5.73 -0.85
CA GLY A 19 -15.23 5.28 -0.23
C GLY A 19 -14.42 6.41 0.41
N ILE A 20 -13.36 6.01 1.12
CA ILE A 20 -12.49 6.91 1.87
C ILE A 20 -11.06 6.68 1.38
N CYS A 21 -10.40 7.75 0.94
CA CYS A 21 -9.00 7.69 0.53
C CYS A 21 -8.10 7.95 1.74
N LEU A 22 -7.14 7.04 1.98
CA LEU A 22 -6.12 7.18 3.01
C LEU A 22 -4.93 7.96 2.43
N ARG A 23 -4.56 9.08 3.04
CA ARG A 23 -3.41 9.87 2.62
C ARG A 23 -2.21 9.59 3.52
N TYR A 24 -1.13 9.13 2.92
CA TYR A 24 0.10 8.78 3.63
C TYR A 24 1.20 9.79 3.40
N ARG A 25 1.97 10.07 4.45
CA ARG A 25 3.27 10.70 4.37
C ARG A 25 4.32 9.63 4.05
N VAL A 26 5.13 9.89 3.03
CA VAL A 26 6.22 9.03 2.59
C VAL A 26 7.55 9.75 2.81
N LEU A 27 8.64 8.99 2.92
CA LEU A 27 9.99 9.51 3.09
C LEU A 27 10.68 9.65 1.73
N GLY A 28 11.35 10.78 1.52
CA GLY A 28 12.08 11.09 0.29
C GLY A 28 11.16 11.54 -0.85
N ASP A 29 11.78 11.88 -1.98
CA ASP A 29 11.10 12.33 -3.20
C ASP A 29 11.14 11.26 -4.29
N ALA A 30 10.28 11.38 -5.29
CA ALA A 30 10.32 10.50 -6.46
C ALA A 30 11.70 10.60 -7.16
N PRO A 31 12.30 9.48 -7.60
CA PRO A 31 11.78 8.10 -7.57
C PRO A 31 12.10 7.31 -6.29
N SER A 32 12.80 7.90 -5.33
CA SER A 32 13.36 7.24 -4.14
C SER A 32 12.44 7.25 -2.91
N MET A 33 11.12 7.31 -3.13
CA MET A 33 10.14 7.35 -2.05
C MET A 33 10.10 6.01 -1.29
N THR A 34 10.02 6.09 0.03
CA THR A 34 9.91 4.91 0.90
C THR A 34 8.85 5.09 1.98
N MET A 35 8.34 3.99 2.52
CA MET A 35 7.49 3.97 3.71
C MET A 35 7.87 2.80 4.60
N GLU A 36 7.89 3.05 5.90
CA GLU A 36 8.22 2.03 6.88
C GLU A 36 7.03 1.11 7.12
N MET A 37 7.24 -0.18 6.90
CA MET A 37 6.24 -1.23 7.07
C MET A 37 6.78 -2.30 8.01
N ASN A 38 5.95 -2.73 8.96
CA ASN A 38 6.22 -3.90 9.77
C ASN A 38 5.99 -5.16 8.93
N LYS A 39 7.08 -5.76 8.45
CA LYS A 39 7.07 -6.88 7.51
C LYS A 39 7.88 -8.07 8.04
N PRO A 40 7.63 -9.28 7.52
CA PRO A 40 8.50 -10.43 7.78
C PRO A 40 9.97 -10.12 7.51
N ASP A 41 10.84 -10.47 8.45
CA ASP A 41 12.28 -10.18 8.36
C ASP A 41 13.19 -11.38 8.68
N GLY A 42 12.64 -12.43 9.26
CA GLY A 42 13.39 -13.62 9.59
C GLY A 42 12.52 -14.72 10.19
N ARG A 43 13.18 -15.80 10.58
CA ARG A 43 12.59 -16.88 11.37
C ARG A 43 13.26 -16.90 12.74
N GLY A 44 12.51 -16.53 13.76
CA GLY A 44 12.91 -16.64 15.16
C GLY A 44 12.42 -17.95 15.79
N TYR A 45 12.67 -18.09 17.10
CA TYR A 45 12.28 -19.27 17.88
C TYR A 45 10.76 -19.54 17.83
N ASN A 46 9.95 -18.48 17.75
CA ASN A 46 8.48 -18.54 17.73
C ASN A 46 7.88 -18.44 16.32
N GLY A 47 8.66 -18.73 15.27
CA GLY A 47 8.22 -18.62 13.88
C GLY A 47 8.69 -17.33 13.19
N ILE A 48 7.91 -16.82 12.24
CA ILE A 48 8.31 -15.66 11.44
C ILE A 48 8.32 -14.38 12.30
N SER A 49 9.49 -13.76 12.42
CA SER A 49 9.66 -12.46 13.06
C SER A 49 9.26 -11.34 12.10
N HIS A 50 8.85 -10.21 12.69
CA HIS A 50 8.49 -9.02 11.93
C HIS A 50 9.20 -7.82 12.55
N SER A 51 9.67 -6.92 11.69
CA SER A 51 10.20 -5.62 12.10
C SER A 51 9.80 -4.54 11.12
N PHE A 52 9.81 -3.31 11.61
CA PHE A 52 9.61 -2.14 10.78
C PHE A 52 10.85 -1.89 9.90
N GLN A 53 10.62 -1.86 8.59
CA GLN A 53 11.66 -1.63 7.59
C GLN A 53 11.12 -0.74 6.47
N ASN A 54 11.99 0.08 5.89
CA ASN A 54 11.64 0.89 4.74
C ASN A 54 11.39 0.00 3.51
N MET A 55 10.22 0.16 2.89
CA MET A 55 9.89 -0.39 1.59
C MET A 55 9.86 0.74 0.57
N SER A 56 10.51 0.53 -0.57
CA SER A 56 10.53 1.49 -1.67
C SER A 56 9.26 1.40 -2.52
N PHE A 57 8.71 2.55 -2.86
CA PHE A 57 7.64 2.64 -3.85
C PHE A 57 8.21 2.46 -5.26
N LYS A 58 7.52 1.65 -6.06
CA LYS A 58 7.84 1.44 -7.47
C LYS A 58 6.78 2.09 -8.32
N GLU A 59 7.17 3.01 -9.20
CA GLU A 59 6.26 3.65 -10.15
C GLU A 59 5.71 2.62 -11.14
N VAL A 60 4.41 2.70 -11.43
CA VAL A 60 3.78 1.89 -12.47
C VAL A 60 3.80 2.64 -13.79
N PHE A 61 4.22 1.95 -14.85
CA PHE A 61 4.35 2.46 -16.20
C PHE A 61 3.26 1.84 -17.08
N TYR A 62 2.74 2.63 -18.01
CA TYR A 62 1.52 2.29 -18.76
C TYR A 62 1.75 2.14 -20.27
N ASP A 63 2.99 2.25 -20.71
CA ASP A 63 3.40 2.30 -22.12
C ASP A 63 4.55 1.34 -22.43
N ARG A 64 4.88 0.45 -21.48
CA ARG A 64 5.95 -0.53 -21.63
C ARG A 64 5.52 -1.69 -22.52
N GLU A 65 6.47 -2.17 -23.32
CA GLU A 65 6.32 -3.43 -24.05
C GLU A 65 6.12 -4.60 -23.09
N PHE A 66 5.38 -5.60 -23.54
CA PHE A 66 5.17 -6.83 -22.77
C PHE A 66 6.51 -7.54 -22.57
N SER A 67 6.84 -7.82 -21.30
CA SER A 67 7.97 -8.68 -20.97
C SER A 67 7.46 -10.10 -20.74
N GLU A 68 7.96 -11.04 -21.54
CA GLU A 68 7.72 -12.46 -21.32
C GLU A 68 8.45 -12.90 -20.05
N MET A 69 7.70 -13.35 -19.04
CA MET A 69 8.27 -13.99 -17.87
C MET A 69 8.38 -15.49 -18.09
N ASP A 70 9.59 -16.01 -18.04
CA ASP A 70 9.86 -17.45 -18.04
C ASP A 70 9.45 -18.04 -16.68
N PHE A 71 8.32 -18.75 -16.65
CA PHE A 71 7.80 -19.41 -15.44
C PHE A 71 8.86 -20.25 -14.72
N PHE A 72 9.71 -20.96 -15.46
CA PHE A 72 10.75 -21.82 -14.87
C PHE A 72 11.93 -21.03 -14.33
N ARG A 73 12.04 -19.74 -14.60
CA ARG A 73 12.96 -18.86 -13.89
C ARG A 73 12.28 -18.27 -12.65
N PHE A 74 10.97 -18.09 -12.65
CA PHE A 74 10.19 -17.39 -11.63
C PHE A 74 9.24 -18.31 -10.84
N LEU A 75 9.81 -19.20 -10.04
CA LEU A 75 9.03 -20.11 -9.17
C LEU A 75 8.56 -19.47 -7.84
N GLY A 76 8.60 -18.14 -7.73
CA GLY A 76 8.08 -17.40 -6.57
C GLY A 76 8.82 -17.72 -5.26
N ASN A 77 8.05 -18.01 -4.20
CA ASN A 77 8.57 -18.26 -2.84
C ASN A 77 9.01 -19.72 -2.60
N VAL A 78 9.29 -20.49 -3.65
CA VAL A 78 9.84 -21.83 -3.48
C VAL A 78 11.24 -21.72 -2.88
N SER A 79 11.46 -22.42 -1.77
CA SER A 79 12.75 -22.44 -1.06
C SER A 79 13.89 -22.87 -1.97
N ASN A 80 15.10 -22.36 -1.76
CA ASN A 80 16.28 -22.73 -2.54
C ASN A 80 16.57 -24.25 -2.52
N GLU A 81 16.24 -24.93 -1.43
CA GLU A 81 16.34 -26.37 -1.28
C GLU A 81 15.40 -27.10 -2.25
N ALA A 82 14.13 -26.68 -2.31
CA ALA A 82 13.17 -27.25 -3.26
C ALA A 82 13.51 -26.86 -4.72
N LEU A 83 14.00 -25.64 -4.96
CA LEU A 83 14.45 -25.21 -6.28
C LEU A 83 15.59 -26.11 -6.78
N SER A 84 16.64 -26.26 -5.99
CA SER A 84 17.81 -27.05 -6.36
C SER A 84 17.55 -28.56 -6.35
N GLY A 85 16.79 -29.07 -5.37
CA GLY A 85 16.59 -30.51 -5.18
C GLY A 85 15.50 -31.14 -6.04
N PHE A 86 14.51 -30.36 -6.49
CA PHE A 86 13.37 -30.90 -7.26
C PHE A 86 13.11 -30.13 -8.54
N TRP A 87 12.93 -28.81 -8.49
CA TRP A 87 12.44 -28.05 -9.65
C TRP A 87 13.47 -27.88 -10.77
N TYR A 88 14.74 -27.78 -10.40
CA TYR A 88 15.82 -27.59 -11.36
C TYR A 88 16.66 -28.83 -11.59
N SER A 89 16.35 -29.96 -10.97
CA SER A 89 17.11 -31.19 -11.14
C SER A 89 16.28 -32.25 -11.86
N ASP A 90 16.91 -32.98 -12.78
CA ASP A 90 16.31 -34.21 -13.34
C ASP A 90 16.52 -35.42 -12.41
N ALA A 91 16.01 -36.59 -12.81
CA ALA A 91 16.13 -37.83 -12.05
C ALA A 91 17.58 -38.34 -11.91
N GLN A 92 18.52 -37.81 -12.69
CA GLN A 92 19.95 -38.11 -12.65
C GLN A 92 20.74 -37.05 -11.86
N GLY A 93 20.07 -36.01 -11.37
CA GLY A 93 20.68 -34.89 -10.65
C GLY A 93 21.33 -33.84 -11.56
N ASN A 94 21.07 -33.86 -12.87
CA ASN A 94 21.52 -32.80 -13.76
C ASN A 94 20.65 -31.57 -13.57
N LEU A 95 21.28 -30.40 -13.60
CA LEU A 95 20.61 -29.14 -13.37
C LEU A 95 20.13 -28.48 -14.67
N SER A 96 18.95 -27.87 -14.63
CA SER A 96 18.39 -27.06 -15.71
C SER A 96 19.19 -25.77 -15.92
N SER A 97 19.34 -25.35 -17.18
CA SER A 97 19.90 -24.03 -17.54
C SER A 97 19.08 -22.86 -16.99
N LYS A 98 17.84 -23.10 -16.54
CA LYS A 98 17.00 -22.07 -15.89
C LYS A 98 17.42 -21.78 -14.44
N SER A 99 18.32 -22.58 -13.86
CA SER A 99 18.82 -22.44 -12.48
C SER A 99 20.08 -21.56 -12.34
N GLU A 100 20.61 -21.03 -13.45
CA GLU A 100 21.88 -20.28 -13.46
C GLU A 100 21.88 -19.09 -12.47
N TRP A 101 20.78 -18.34 -12.39
CA TRP A 101 20.64 -17.20 -11.48
C TRP A 101 20.75 -17.60 -10.00
N LEU A 102 20.29 -18.79 -9.63
CA LEU A 102 20.28 -19.30 -8.26
C LEU A 102 21.69 -19.72 -7.80
N ARG A 103 22.53 -20.13 -8.74
CA ARG A 103 23.85 -20.74 -8.46
C ARG A 103 25.03 -19.83 -8.75
N SER A 104 24.84 -18.82 -9.59
CA SER A 104 25.91 -17.89 -9.91
C SER A 104 26.18 -16.99 -8.70
N HIS A 105 27.44 -16.71 -8.42
CA HIS A 105 27.82 -15.53 -7.61
C HIS A 105 27.77 -14.25 -8.46
N SER A 106 27.15 -14.32 -9.66
CA SER A 106 27.02 -13.18 -10.55
C SER A 106 25.86 -12.32 -10.06
N ASN A 107 26.20 -11.15 -9.53
CA ASN A 107 25.23 -10.12 -9.19
C ASN A 107 24.38 -9.71 -10.41
N GLU A 108 24.93 -9.81 -11.63
CA GLU A 108 24.23 -9.40 -12.86
C GLU A 108 23.02 -10.30 -13.15
N LEU A 109 23.20 -11.62 -13.12
CA LEU A 109 22.11 -12.58 -13.38
C LEU A 109 21.04 -12.51 -12.28
N TRP A 110 21.46 -12.30 -11.03
CA TRP A 110 20.54 -12.09 -9.92
C TRP A 110 19.75 -10.78 -10.10
N MET A 111 20.42 -9.68 -10.45
CA MET A 111 19.78 -8.39 -10.69
C MET A 111 18.82 -8.45 -11.89
N GLU A 112 19.21 -9.10 -12.98
CA GLU A 112 18.36 -9.29 -14.15
C GLU A 112 17.08 -10.07 -13.81
N HIS A 113 17.23 -11.16 -13.05
CA HIS A 113 16.10 -11.94 -12.55
C HIS A 113 15.11 -11.05 -11.76
N HIS A 114 15.58 -10.33 -10.73
CA HIS A 114 14.70 -9.48 -9.91
C HIS A 114 14.13 -8.28 -10.67
N LYS A 115 14.88 -7.72 -11.63
CA LYS A 115 14.43 -6.60 -12.46
C LYS A 115 13.24 -6.98 -13.34
N ASN A 116 13.20 -8.21 -13.85
CA ASN A 116 12.09 -8.68 -14.68
C ASN A 116 10.79 -8.84 -13.87
N VAL A 117 10.88 -9.31 -12.62
CA VAL A 117 9.72 -9.36 -11.70
C VAL A 117 9.20 -7.96 -11.45
N ASP A 118 10.09 -7.02 -11.12
CA ASP A 118 9.72 -5.63 -10.89
C ASP A 118 9.11 -5.00 -12.13
N PHE A 119 9.67 -5.25 -13.30
CA PHE A 119 9.13 -4.79 -14.57
C PHE A 119 7.71 -5.29 -14.78
N ALA A 120 7.46 -6.60 -14.63
CA ALA A 120 6.14 -7.18 -14.77
C ALA A 120 5.13 -6.63 -13.74
N LEU A 121 5.54 -6.50 -12.47
CA LEU A 121 4.70 -5.95 -11.40
C LEU A 121 4.50 -4.44 -11.49
N THR A 122 5.21 -3.73 -12.36
CA THR A 122 5.10 -2.28 -12.54
C THR A 122 4.69 -1.87 -13.94
N SER A 123 4.13 -2.80 -14.71
CA SER A 123 3.65 -2.52 -16.07
C SER A 123 2.14 -2.74 -16.14
N LYS A 124 1.43 -1.79 -16.73
CA LYS A 124 -0.01 -1.86 -17.02
C LYS A 124 -0.29 -1.45 -18.47
N LEU A 125 -1.47 -1.82 -18.98
CA LEU A 125 -1.91 -1.37 -20.30
C LEU A 125 -2.18 0.15 -20.29
N PRO A 126 -2.00 0.84 -21.44
CA PRO A 126 -2.24 2.29 -21.56
C PRO A 126 -3.63 2.74 -21.09
N GLN A 127 -4.64 1.89 -21.27
CA GLN A 127 -6.03 2.12 -20.88
C GLN A 127 -6.18 2.46 -19.38
N TRP A 128 -5.24 1.98 -18.54
CA TRP A 128 -5.23 2.19 -17.09
C TRP A 128 -4.37 3.39 -16.67
N GLY A 129 -3.79 4.14 -17.61
CA GLY A 129 -2.85 5.26 -17.34
C GLY A 129 -3.39 6.33 -16.39
N SER A 130 -4.70 6.42 -16.24
CA SER A 130 -5.36 7.35 -15.35
C SER A 130 -5.22 7.04 -13.85
N GLU A 131 -4.75 5.84 -13.48
CA GLU A 131 -4.56 5.42 -12.08
C GLU A 131 -3.29 5.97 -11.43
N LYS A 132 -2.25 6.30 -12.21
CA LYS A 132 -0.97 6.90 -11.73
C LYS A 132 -0.43 6.22 -10.45
N GLU A 133 -0.42 4.90 -10.44
CA GLU A 133 -0.03 4.07 -9.30
C GLU A 133 1.46 4.14 -8.93
N TYR A 134 1.70 3.99 -7.62
CA TYR A 134 2.98 3.52 -7.06
C TYR A 134 2.67 2.28 -6.24
N ARG A 135 3.57 1.28 -6.24
CA ARG A 135 3.39 0.00 -5.58
C ARG A 135 4.48 -0.25 -4.54
N LEU A 136 4.08 -0.76 -3.38
CA LEU A 136 4.99 -1.46 -2.47
C LEU A 136 4.90 -2.95 -2.80
N VAL A 137 6.03 -3.58 -3.07
CA VAL A 137 6.10 -5.01 -3.42
C VAL A 137 6.74 -5.77 -2.26
N LEU A 138 5.97 -6.66 -1.64
CA LEU A 138 6.49 -7.58 -0.62
C LEU A 138 7.12 -8.79 -1.31
N SER A 139 8.45 -8.80 -1.39
CA SER A 139 9.24 -9.99 -1.73
C SER A 139 9.83 -10.58 -0.46
N SER A 140 9.73 -11.89 -0.28
CA SER A 140 10.25 -12.59 0.90
C SER A 140 10.83 -13.94 0.52
N TYR A 141 11.98 -14.27 1.10
CA TYR A 141 12.59 -15.60 1.02
C TYR A 141 12.00 -16.59 2.04
N LEU A 142 11.09 -16.11 2.90
CA LEU A 142 10.38 -16.92 3.86
C LEU A 142 9.08 -17.44 3.26
N ASP A 143 8.65 -18.63 3.68
CA ASP A 143 7.31 -19.12 3.36
C ASP A 143 6.27 -18.27 4.11
N ILE A 144 5.67 -17.34 3.37
CA ILE A 144 4.58 -16.46 3.83
C ILE A 144 3.23 -16.87 3.21
N SER A 145 3.04 -18.18 2.93
CA SER A 145 1.79 -18.74 2.40
C SER A 145 0.60 -18.59 3.36
N ASP A 146 0.84 -18.44 4.66
CA ASP A 146 -0.18 -18.03 5.63
C ASP A 146 -0.48 -16.53 5.50
N GLU A 147 -1.77 -16.18 5.35
CA GLU A 147 -2.25 -14.80 5.17
C GLU A 147 -1.78 -13.86 6.27
N LYS A 148 -1.66 -14.33 7.52
CA LYS A 148 -1.25 -13.49 8.65
C LYS A 148 0.14 -12.88 8.45
N HIS A 149 1.00 -13.51 7.64
CA HIS A 149 2.35 -13.03 7.32
C HIS A 149 2.37 -12.07 6.13
N ARG A 150 1.25 -11.88 5.43
CA ARG A 150 1.08 -10.94 4.32
C ARG A 150 0.33 -9.66 4.72
N ILE A 151 -0.18 -9.58 5.95
CA ILE A 151 -0.81 -8.37 6.50
C ILE A 151 0.27 -7.49 7.11
N LEU A 152 0.70 -6.47 6.36
CA LEU A 152 1.70 -5.50 6.80
C LEU A 152 1.06 -4.37 7.61
N LYS A 153 1.77 -3.86 8.62
CA LYS A 153 1.32 -2.70 9.42
C LYS A 153 2.21 -1.51 9.13
N TYR A 154 1.62 -0.35 8.87
CA TYR A 154 2.34 0.93 8.80
C TYR A 154 2.38 1.60 10.19
N ARG A 155 3.30 2.55 10.41
CA ARG A 155 3.25 3.39 11.61
C ARG A 155 2.10 4.37 11.49
N PHE A 156 1.26 4.50 12.52
CA PHE A 156 0.12 5.42 12.45
C PHE A 156 0.52 6.85 12.11
N THR A 157 1.70 7.31 12.57
CA THR A 157 2.29 8.61 12.23
C THR A 157 2.58 8.82 10.73
N SER A 158 2.59 7.75 9.92
CA SER A 158 2.67 7.84 8.46
C SER A 158 1.31 8.13 7.81
N LEU A 159 0.18 7.94 8.50
CA LEU A 159 -1.14 8.36 8.01
C LEU A 159 -1.35 9.84 8.31
N ASP A 160 -1.42 10.65 7.27
CA ASP A 160 -1.43 12.12 7.35
C ASP A 160 -2.84 12.72 7.25
N GLY A 161 -3.77 11.98 6.66
CA GLY A 161 -5.15 12.41 6.57
C GLY A 161 -6.09 11.38 5.94
N LEU A 162 -7.38 11.67 6.04
CA LEU A 162 -8.45 10.93 5.35
C LEU A 162 -9.18 11.88 4.40
N ILE A 163 -9.48 11.42 3.19
CA ILE A 163 -10.35 12.14 2.25
C ILE A 163 -11.63 11.35 2.09
N PHE A 164 -12.73 11.87 2.62
CA PHE A 164 -14.05 11.30 2.43
C PHE A 164 -14.53 11.57 1.00
N GLY A 165 -15.05 10.54 0.32
CA GLY A 165 -15.68 10.68 -0.98
C GLY A 165 -16.92 11.57 -0.94
N ILE A 166 -17.33 12.07 -2.11
CA ILE A 166 -18.48 13.00 -2.27
C ILE A 166 -19.75 12.45 -1.60
N LYS A 167 -19.95 11.14 -1.70
CA LYS A 167 -21.15 10.43 -1.21
C LYS A 167 -20.90 9.61 0.05
N THR A 168 -19.76 9.77 0.73
CA THR A 168 -19.52 9.04 1.98
C THR A 168 -20.62 9.39 2.99
N PRO A 169 -21.35 8.41 3.53
CA PRO A 169 -22.39 8.65 4.53
C PRO A 169 -21.84 9.30 5.80
N LEU A 170 -22.64 10.13 6.46
CA LEU A 170 -22.24 10.80 7.70
C LEU A 170 -21.86 9.79 8.80
N GLU A 171 -22.63 8.70 8.93
CA GLU A 171 -22.36 7.63 9.90
C GLU A 171 -20.96 7.02 9.71
N ASP A 172 -20.57 6.75 8.46
CA ASP A 172 -19.24 6.21 8.13
C ASP A 172 -18.14 7.24 8.42
N LYS A 173 -18.38 8.53 8.14
CA LYS A 173 -17.43 9.60 8.51
C LYS A 173 -17.20 9.65 10.01
N LEU A 174 -18.28 9.67 10.81
CA LEU A 174 -18.21 9.72 12.27
C LEU A 174 -17.51 8.47 12.84
N LYS A 175 -17.81 7.29 12.30
CA LYS A 175 -17.13 6.04 12.69
C LYS A 175 -15.62 6.11 12.41
N CYS A 176 -15.22 6.60 11.24
CA CYS A 176 -13.81 6.78 10.91
C CYS A 176 -13.13 7.83 11.81
N ILE A 177 -13.77 8.98 12.05
CA ILE A 177 -13.24 10.01 12.94
C ILE A 177 -12.98 9.44 14.34
N ARG A 178 -13.91 8.65 14.88
CA ARG A 178 -13.74 7.98 16.18
C ARG A 178 -12.56 7.00 16.20
N ILE A 179 -12.38 6.20 15.14
CA ILE A 179 -11.23 5.29 15.02
C ILE A 179 -9.93 6.09 15.01
N ILE A 180 -9.85 7.14 14.18
CA ILE A 180 -8.67 8.00 14.09
C ILE A 180 -8.37 8.67 15.43
N ARG A 181 -9.38 9.22 16.11
CA ARG A 181 -9.23 9.82 17.45
C ARG A 181 -8.61 8.85 18.44
N ALA A 182 -9.12 7.61 18.52
CA ALA A 182 -8.57 6.60 19.43
C ALA A 182 -7.11 6.23 19.12
N HIS A 183 -6.69 6.33 17.84
CA HIS A 183 -5.29 6.18 17.48
C HIS A 183 -4.45 7.43 17.83
N CYS A 184 -4.97 8.63 17.58
CA CYS A 184 -4.32 9.88 17.94
C CYS A 184 -4.08 9.98 19.45
N GLU A 185 -5.07 9.65 20.28
CA GLU A 185 -4.95 9.65 21.75
C GLU A 185 -3.89 8.66 22.26
N ARG A 186 -3.79 7.48 21.64
CA ARG A 186 -2.79 6.46 22.01
C ARG A 186 -1.36 6.87 21.67
N GLU A 187 -1.18 7.63 20.59
CA GLU A 187 0.12 8.02 20.05
C GLU A 187 0.48 9.48 20.37
N ASP A 188 -0.29 10.17 21.22
CA ASP A 188 -0.13 11.58 21.59
C ASP A 188 -0.07 12.54 20.38
N ILE A 189 -0.93 12.30 19.38
CA ILE A 189 -1.03 13.12 18.17
C ILE A 189 -2.13 14.17 18.36
N GLN A 190 -1.73 15.44 18.34
CA GLN A 190 -2.59 16.58 18.67
C GLN A 190 -3.56 16.97 17.55
N SER A 191 -3.25 16.67 16.30
CA SER A 191 -4.08 17.02 15.16
C SER A 191 -4.03 15.97 14.06
N PHE A 192 -5.13 15.84 13.33
CA PHE A 192 -5.26 14.95 12.19
C PHE A 192 -6.15 15.60 11.13
N ASN A 193 -5.79 15.46 9.86
CA ASN A 193 -6.49 16.15 8.78
C ASN A 193 -7.63 15.30 8.21
N PHE A 194 -8.83 15.86 8.22
CA PHE A 194 -9.99 15.29 7.50
C PHE A 194 -10.33 16.18 6.31
N TYR A 195 -10.57 15.56 5.16
CA TYR A 195 -10.93 16.24 3.93
C TYR A 195 -12.24 15.71 3.38
N GLN A 196 -12.91 16.55 2.60
CA GLN A 196 -14.09 16.18 1.84
C GLN A 196 -13.81 16.38 0.36
N ALA A 197 -13.97 15.32 -0.43
CA ALA A 197 -13.95 15.40 -1.88
C ALA A 197 -15.20 16.13 -2.40
N TYR A 198 -15.04 16.92 -3.45
CA TYR A 198 -16.11 17.61 -4.18
C TYR A 198 -15.78 17.65 -5.67
N TYR A 199 -16.80 17.84 -6.51
CA TYR A 199 -16.59 18.07 -7.94
C TYR A 199 -16.38 19.57 -8.17
N ASP A 200 -15.27 19.94 -8.80
CA ASP A 200 -15.01 21.33 -9.19
C ASP A 200 -15.43 21.54 -10.67
N PRO A 201 -16.45 22.39 -10.94
CA PRO A 201 -16.88 22.69 -12.30
C PRO A 201 -15.82 23.41 -13.15
N GLN A 202 -14.87 24.13 -12.55
CA GLN A 202 -13.85 24.87 -13.27
C GLN A 202 -12.76 23.93 -13.80
N THR A 203 -12.20 23.09 -12.93
CA THR A 203 -11.17 22.10 -13.32
C THR A 203 -11.79 20.86 -13.96
N LYS A 204 -13.11 20.67 -13.83
CA LYS A 204 -13.87 19.49 -14.27
C LYS A 204 -13.30 18.19 -13.71
N SER A 205 -12.86 18.25 -12.46
CA SER A 205 -12.24 17.13 -11.76
C SER A 205 -12.71 17.04 -10.32
N ILE A 206 -12.32 15.96 -9.64
CA ILE A 206 -12.56 15.82 -8.21
C ILE A 206 -11.45 16.57 -7.49
N GLU A 207 -11.83 17.47 -6.60
CA GLU A 207 -10.92 18.17 -5.71
C GLU A 207 -11.27 17.82 -4.26
N HIS A 208 -10.45 18.25 -3.30
CA HIS A 208 -10.75 18.02 -1.89
C HIS A 208 -10.39 19.22 -1.02
N GLY A 209 -11.28 19.55 -0.08
CA GLY A 209 -11.09 20.65 0.88
C GLY A 209 -10.92 20.12 2.29
N LEU A 210 -10.14 20.83 3.12
CA LEU A 210 -10.05 20.52 4.55
C LEU A 210 -11.42 20.72 5.20
N LEU A 211 -11.87 19.75 5.97
CA LEU A 211 -13.06 19.89 6.79
C LEU A 211 -12.72 20.72 8.04
N PRO A 212 -13.54 21.73 8.38
CA PRO A 212 -13.34 22.52 9.60
C PRO A 212 -13.87 21.74 10.80
N ILE A 213 -13.25 20.60 11.09
CA ILE A 213 -13.60 19.72 12.20
C ILE A 213 -12.33 19.46 12.99
N THR A 214 -12.38 19.73 14.29
CA THR A 214 -11.32 19.31 15.22
C THR A 214 -11.60 17.90 15.74
N LEU A 215 -10.56 17.20 16.23
CA LEU A 215 -10.70 15.85 16.81
C LEU A 215 -11.75 15.77 17.95
N TYR A 216 -12.10 16.92 18.54
CA TYR A 216 -12.97 17.05 19.72
C TYR A 216 -14.39 17.54 19.41
N GLU A 217 -14.69 17.97 18.17
CA GLU A 217 -16.01 18.48 17.77
C GLU A 217 -16.98 17.38 17.30
N ALA A 218 -16.51 16.14 17.13
CA ALA A 218 -17.30 15.02 16.61
C ALA A 218 -17.97 14.17 17.71
N ASP A 219 -18.05 14.67 18.94
CA ASP A 219 -18.59 13.96 20.09
C ASP A 219 -20.00 14.48 20.44
N PRO A 220 -21.09 13.77 20.08
CA PRO A 220 -22.44 14.18 20.45
C PRO A 220 -22.71 14.10 21.96
N GLU A 221 -21.81 13.50 22.74
CA GLU A 221 -21.87 13.50 24.22
C GLU A 221 -21.25 14.76 24.85
N SER A 222 -20.71 15.68 24.05
CA SER A 222 -20.09 16.92 24.55
C SER A 222 -21.05 18.13 24.64
N GLU A 223 -22.30 18.00 24.22
CA GLU A 223 -23.35 18.97 24.60
C GLU A 223 -23.80 18.69 26.04
N GLU A 224 -23.06 19.19 27.02
CA GLU A 224 -23.69 19.49 28.31
C GLU A 224 -24.82 20.50 28.05
N PRO A 225 -26.04 20.27 28.59
CA PRO A 225 -27.10 21.24 28.49
C PRO A 225 -26.62 22.50 29.20
N SER A 226 -26.40 23.56 28.42
CA SER A 226 -26.28 24.92 28.93
C SER A 226 -27.61 25.26 29.59
N ASP A 227 -27.73 24.95 30.88
CA ASP A 227 -28.70 25.55 31.79
C ASP A 227 -28.41 27.05 31.86
N ARG A 228 -28.88 27.78 30.85
CA ARG A 228 -29.22 29.19 31.00
C ARG A 228 -30.61 29.22 31.61
N GLU A 229 -30.64 29.08 32.93
CA GLU A 229 -31.77 29.51 33.71
C GLU A 229 -32.07 30.98 33.39
N VAL A 230 -33.31 31.19 32.99
CA VAL A 230 -33.98 32.48 32.99
C VAL A 230 -34.15 32.90 34.44
N PHE A 231 -33.40 33.89 34.91
CA PHE A 231 -33.85 34.95 35.84
C PHE A 231 -32.97 36.20 35.69
#